data_AF-A0A7V9PI76-F1
#
_entry.id   AF-A0A7V9PI76-F1
#
_cell.length_a   1.000
_cell.length_b   1.000
_cell.length_c   1.000
_cell.angle_alpha   90.00
_cell.angle_beta   90.00
_cell.angle_gamma   90.00
#
_symmetry.space_group_name_H-M   'P 1'
#
loop_
_entity.id
_entity.type
_entity.pdbx_description
1 polymer ?
#
loop_
_entity_poly.entity_id
_entity_poly.type
_entity_poly.pdbx_seq_one_letter_code
_entity_poly.pdbx_strand_id
1 'polypeptide(L)' 'MTSPQQANAIVASRQADVVLLARQMLRDPYWPLHAARDLDAPRTWPAQYLRAAD' A
#
# COMPACT_ATOMS: atom_id res chain seq x y z
N MET A 1 -8.02 6.78 -7.21
CA MET A 1 -6.75 6.61 -6.49
C MET A 1 -6.25 5.20 -6.70
N THR A 2 -5.08 5.05 -7.33
CA THR A 2 -4.47 3.75 -7.69
C THR A 2 -2.96 3.71 -7.43
N SER A 3 -2.31 4.87 -7.26
CA SER A 3 -0.87 5.00 -7.01
C SER A 3 -0.56 5.12 -5.50
N PRO A 4 0.47 4.42 -4.99
CA PRO A 4 0.97 4.59 -3.63
C PRO A 4 1.41 6.02 -3.33
N GLN A 5 2.09 6.68 -4.26
CA GLN A 5 2.60 8.05 -4.10
C GLN A 5 1.46 9.06 -3.95
N GLN A 6 0.38 8.88 -4.71
CA GLN A 6 -0.81 9.72 -4.57
C GLN A 6 -1.45 9.54 -3.18
N ALA A 7 -1.60 8.30 -2.70
CA ALA A 7 -2.17 8.03 -1.39
C ALA A 7 -1.32 8.63 -0.26
N ASN A 8 0.01 8.48 -0.34
CA ASN A 8 0.94 9.07 0.61
C ASN A 8 0.87 10.61 0.60
N ALA A 9 0.79 11.22 -0.58
CA ALA A 9 0.70 12.67 -0.70
C ALA A 9 -0.57 13.25 -0.03
N ILE A 10 -1.72 12.59 -0.17
CA ILE A 10 -2.98 13.01 0.47
C ILE A 10 -2.84 13.05 1.99
N VAL A 11 -2.28 12.00 2.58
CA VAL A 11 -2.09 11.90 4.03
C VAL A 11 -0.99 12.85 4.51
N ALA A 12 0.17 12.88 3.83
CA ALA A 12 1.30 13.74 4.19
C ALA A 12 0.96 15.23 4.12
N SER A 13 0.09 15.63 3.19
CA SER A 13 -0.41 17.01 3.07
C SER A 13 -1.62 17.31 3.96
N ARG A 14 -2.05 16.36 4.81
CA ARG A 14 -3.20 16.49 5.71
C ARG A 14 -4.53 16.80 5.00
N GLN A 15 -4.67 16.38 3.75
CA GLN A 15 -5.95 16.49 3.03
C GLN A 15 -6.98 15.47 3.54
N ALA A 16 -6.52 14.35 4.11
CA ALA A 16 -7.34 13.37 4.79
C ALA A 16 -6.49 12.58 5.79
N ASP A 17 -7.12 12.04 6.83
CA ASP A 17 -6.47 11.15 7.80
C ASP A 17 -6.39 9.70 7.30
N VAL A 18 -7.28 9.30 6.39
CA VAL A 18 -7.38 7.91 5.90
C VAL A 18 -7.68 7.89 4.40
N VAL A 19 -7.08 6.91 3.71
CA VAL A 19 -7.31 6.59 2.30
C VAL A 19 -8.06 5.26 2.19
N LEU A 20 -9.27 5.29 1.62
CA LEU A 20 -10.08 4.10 1.34
C LEU A 20 -9.83 3.59 -0.09
N LEU A 21 -9.59 2.29 -0.24
CA LEU A 21 -9.36 1.64 -1.53
C LEU A 21 -10.53 0.71 -1.86
N ALA A 22 -11.07 0.83 -3.08
CA ALA A 22 -12.16 -0.01 -3.58
C ALA A 22 -11.68 -0.90 -4.73
N ARG A 23 -11.92 -0.49 -5.98
CA ARG A 23 -11.54 -1.24 -7.20
C ARG A 23 -10.06 -1.63 -7.28
N GLN A 24 -9.19 -0.92 -6.57
CA GLN A 24 -7.77 -1.27 -6.53
C GLN A 24 -7.53 -2.56 -5.75
N MET A 25 -8.23 -2.78 -4.63
CA MET A 25 -8.16 -4.03 -3.87
C MET A 25 -8.68 -5.23 -4.67
N LEU A 26 -9.61 -5.01 -5.60
CA LEU A 26 -10.13 -6.07 -6.47
C LEU A 26 -9.13 -6.48 -7.57
N ARG A 27 -8.29 -5.54 -8.02
CA ARG A 27 -7.26 -5.81 -9.03
C ARG A 27 -5.98 -6.36 -8.42
N ASP A 28 -5.62 -5.84 -7.25
CA ASP A 28 -4.42 -6.20 -6.53
C ASP A 28 -4.75 -6.26 -5.02
N PRO A 29 -5.03 -7.46 -4.48
CA PRO A 29 -5.36 -7.62 -3.06
C PRO A 29 -4.14 -7.41 -2.16
N TYR A 30 -2.91 -7.53 -2.69
CA TYR A 30 -1.67 -7.29 -1.95
C TYR A 30 -1.16 -5.85 -2.11
N TRP A 31 -1.95 -4.97 -2.74
CA TRP A 31 -1.56 -3.58 -2.99
C TRP A 31 -0.97 -2.86 -1.77
N PRO A 32 -1.43 -3.04 -0.51
CA PRO A 32 -0.79 -2.37 0.63
C PRO A 32 0.68 -2.80 0.83
N LEU A 33 1.01 -4.06 0.56
CA LEU A 33 2.38 -4.58 0.65
C LEU A 33 3.25 -4.08 -0.51
N HIS A 34 2.68 -3.98 -1.71
CA HIS A 34 3.34 -3.37 -2.87
C HIS A 34 3.56 -1.87 -2.66
N ALA A 35 2.55 -1.16 -2.16
CA ALA A 35 2.63 0.26 -1.81
C ALA A 35 3.69 0.52 -0.75
N ALA A 36 3.78 -0.31 0.29
CA ALA A 36 4.82 -0.19 1.29
C ALA A 36 6.22 -0.37 0.69
N ARG A 37 6.42 -1.34 -0.22
CA ARG A 37 7.68 -1.50 -0.95
C ARG A 37 8.00 -0.26 -1.80
N ASP A 38 7.03 0.24 -2.56
CA ASP A 38 7.22 1.37 -3.49
C ASP A 38 7.46 2.70 -2.74
N LEU A 39 7.05 2.80 -1.48
CA LEU A 39 7.26 3.95 -0.60
C LEU A 39 8.42 3.75 0.39
N ASP A 40 9.16 2.64 0.28
CA ASP A 40 10.22 2.22 1.23
C ASP A 40 9.75 2.23 2.70
N ALA A 41 8.47 1.88 2.90
CA ALA A 41 7.85 1.78 4.22
C ALA A 41 8.00 0.36 4.78
N PRO A 42 8.05 0.20 6.12
CA PRO A 42 8.07 -1.11 6.75
C PRO A 42 6.86 -1.96 6.33
N ARG A 43 7.11 -3.22 5.95
CA ARG A 43 6.09 -4.18 5.52
C ARG A 43 6.32 -5.53 6.19
N THR A 44 5.25 -6.12 6.69
CA THR A 44 5.28 -7.45 7.31
C THR A 44 4.48 -8.41 6.44
N TRP A 45 5.16 -9.42 5.89
CA TRP A 45 4.49 -10.51 5.18
C TRP A 45 3.97 -11.56 6.15
N PRO A 46 2.82 -12.20 5.86
CA PRO A 46 2.46 -13.45 6.52
C PRO A 46 3.60 -14.46 6.44
N ALA A 47 3.85 -15.22 7.51
CA ALA A 47 5.00 -16.12 7.64
C ALA A 47 5.15 -17.11 6.46
N GLN A 48 4.03 -17.53 5.89
CA GLN A 48 3.95 -18.45 4.76
C GLN A 48 4.53 -17.86 3.46
N TYR A 49 4.59 -16.53 3.34
CA TYR A 49 5.02 -15.82 2.14
C TYR A 49 6.42 -15.21 2.26
N LEU A 50 7.13 -15.42 3.37
CA LEU A 50 8.46 -14.83 3.59
C LEU A 50 9.47 -15.19 2.49
N ARG A 51 9.35 -16.38 1.89
CA ARG A 51 10.25 -16.80 0.80
C ARG A 51 10.03 -16.08 -0.53
N ALA A 52 8.85 -15.48 -0.70
CA ALA A 52 8.48 -14.71 -1.90
C ALA A 52 8.42 -13.20 -1.60
N ALA A 53 8.85 -12.79 -0.40
CA ALA A 53 8.81 -11.42 0.06
C ALA A 53 9.95 -10.56 -0.49
N ASP A 54 10.99 -11.17 -1.05
CA ASP A 54 12.17 -10.50 -1.61
C ASP A 54 11.99 -10.18 -3.10
#